data_AF-A0A7J6V2L9-F1
#
_entry.id   AF-A0A7J6V2L9-F1
#
_cell.length_a   1.000
_cell.length_b   1.000
_cell.length_c   1.000
_cell.angle_alpha   90.00
_cell.angle_beta   90.00
_cell.angle_gamma   90.00
#
_symmetry.space_group_name_H-M   'P 1'
#
loop_
_entity.id
_entity.type
_entity.pdbx_description
1 polymer ?
#
loop_
_entity_poly.entity_id
_entity_poly.type
_entity_poly.pdbx_seq_one_letter_code
_entity_poly.pdbx_strand_id
1 'polypeptide(L)'
;MSQVKETSKSFTSLLLSRMRSAHWDIAAAVRSIESATNTPNDHENTTAAIGSHHAKYALESYISRKFFHSFDHETFYMDGSLSSLLNPDQFRRDCFTQFRDMNSMDPTELLGIMPTCQFGQFCSKRYLSIMHPKMEESLFGDLEQNRLVSAGNHPRSEFYGHFLKVAKAIWLLHLLAFSLDPSPTMFMATKGAEFQPEYMENVARFSGRGLPVGQIVGIPVSPGFKLGSVSIIKARVYLVPKK
;
A
#
# COMPACT_ATOMS: atom_id res chain seq x y z
N MET A 1 5.44 10.92 0.64
CA MET A 1 5.71 9.61 -0.01
C MET A 1 6.97 8.88 0.46
N SER A 2 8.08 9.53 0.85
CA SER A 2 9.30 8.80 1.28
C SER A 2 9.04 7.83 2.43
N GLN A 3 8.37 8.28 3.50
CA GLN A 3 8.03 7.46 4.66
C GLN A 3 7.17 6.24 4.28
N VAL A 4 6.14 6.42 3.44
CA VAL A 4 5.31 5.31 2.93
C VAL A 4 6.17 4.27 2.20
N LYS A 5 7.15 4.70 1.40
CA LYS A 5 8.05 3.79 0.68
C LYS A 5 8.93 2.99 1.66
N GLU A 6 9.46 3.66 2.68
CA GLU A 6 10.34 3.03 3.67
C GLU A 6 9.59 2.03 4.55
N THR A 7 8.47 2.44 5.15
CA THR A 7 7.68 1.58 6.02
C THR A 7 7.10 0.39 5.26
N SER A 8 6.60 0.60 4.03
CA SER A 8 6.11 -0.49 3.16
C SER A 8 7.21 -1.50 2.84
N LYS A 9 8.43 -1.03 2.50
CA LYS A 9 9.56 -1.93 2.23
C LYS A 9 9.96 -2.76 3.45
N SER A 10 9.96 -2.13 4.64
CA SER A 10 10.26 -2.81 5.89
C SER A 10 9.22 -3.89 6.20
N PHE A 11 7.93 -3.53 6.19
CA PHE A 11 6.85 -4.48 6.44
C PHE A 11 6.78 -5.61 5.41
N THR A 12 6.98 -5.30 4.12
CA THR A 12 7.06 -6.31 3.05
C THR A 12 8.18 -7.32 3.30
N SER A 13 9.34 -6.83 3.74
CA SER A 13 10.49 -7.71 4.02
C SER A 13 10.22 -8.61 5.23
N LEU A 14 9.57 -8.08 6.27
CA LEU A 14 9.12 -8.86 7.43
C LEU A 14 8.11 -9.94 7.03
N LEU A 15 7.07 -9.58 6.26
CA LEU A 15 6.07 -10.53 5.79
C LEU A 15 6.69 -11.63 4.92
N LEU A 16 7.56 -11.27 3.98
CA LEU A 16 8.27 -12.24 3.15
C LEU A 16 9.15 -13.18 3.99
N SER A 17 9.78 -12.67 5.05
CA SER A 17 10.54 -13.50 5.99
C SER A 17 9.63 -14.50 6.71
N ARG A 18 8.45 -14.07 7.18
CA ARG A 18 7.47 -14.96 7.82
C ARG A 18 6.96 -16.04 6.86
N MET A 19 6.66 -15.68 5.62
CA MET A 19 6.25 -16.66 4.59
C MET A 19 7.32 -17.73 4.37
N ARG A 20 8.61 -17.34 4.33
CA ARG A 20 9.73 -18.28 4.21
C ARG A 20 9.87 -19.19 5.43
N SER A 21 9.74 -18.64 6.64
CA SER A 21 9.76 -19.42 7.88
C SER A 21 8.59 -20.40 7.98
N ALA A 22 7.43 -20.06 7.41
CA ALA A 22 6.27 -20.93 7.30
C ALA A 22 6.34 -21.91 6.10
N HIS A 23 7.49 -22.00 5.42
CA HIS A 23 7.71 -22.88 4.28
C HIS A 23 6.73 -22.69 3.11
N TRP A 24 6.26 -21.47 2.88
CA TRP A 24 5.39 -21.17 1.74
C TRP A 24 6.12 -21.35 0.41
N ASP A 25 5.40 -21.86 -0.60
CA ASP A 25 5.81 -21.72 -2.00
C ASP A 25 5.63 -20.25 -2.41
N ILE A 26 6.71 -19.48 -2.32
CA ILE A 26 6.73 -18.05 -2.67
C ILE A 26 6.37 -17.84 -4.14
N ALA A 27 6.77 -18.74 -5.04
CA ALA A 27 6.45 -18.60 -6.45
C ALA A 27 4.94 -18.80 -6.69
N ALA A 28 4.31 -19.76 -6.02
CA ALA A 28 2.85 -19.94 -6.05
C ALA A 28 2.12 -18.73 -5.46
N ALA A 29 2.57 -18.20 -4.33
CA ALA A 29 1.99 -17.00 -3.73
C ALA A 29 2.05 -15.79 -4.70
N VAL A 30 3.18 -15.58 -5.38
CA VAL A 30 3.34 -14.52 -6.39
C VAL A 30 2.38 -14.72 -7.56
N ARG A 31 2.29 -15.93 -8.12
CA ARG A 31 1.33 -16.24 -9.20
C ARG A 31 -0.11 -15.95 -8.78
N SER A 32 -0.46 -16.28 -7.54
CA SER A 32 -1.80 -15.97 -6.99
C SER A 32 -2.06 -14.47 -6.88
N ILE A 33 -1.07 -13.68 -6.45
CA ILE A 33 -1.18 -12.22 -6.39
C ILE A 33 -1.36 -11.65 -7.80
N GLU A 34 -0.54 -12.08 -8.76
CA GLU A 34 -0.59 -11.57 -10.12
C GLU A 34 -1.91 -11.92 -10.81
N SER A 35 -2.40 -13.15 -10.64
CA SER A 35 -3.70 -13.59 -11.17
C SER A 35 -4.86 -12.74 -10.64
N ALA A 36 -4.84 -12.37 -9.36
CA ALA A 36 -5.86 -11.50 -8.76
C ALA A 36 -5.78 -10.03 -9.23
N THR A 37 -4.69 -9.65 -9.92
CA THR A 37 -4.49 -8.28 -10.43
C THR A 37 -4.62 -8.14 -11.93
N ASN A 38 -4.58 -9.25 -12.69
CA ASN A 38 -4.72 -9.23 -14.15
C ASN A 38 -6.14 -8.82 -14.55
N THR A 39 -6.23 -8.02 -15.61
CA THR A 39 -7.51 -7.75 -16.28
C THR A 39 -7.73 -8.79 -17.40
N PRO A 40 -8.98 -9.04 -17.84
CA PRO A 40 -9.29 -10.11 -18.80
C PRO A 40 -8.56 -10.02 -20.15
N ASN A 41 -7.97 -8.87 -20.50
CA ASN A 41 -7.26 -8.62 -21.76
C ASN A 41 -5.72 -8.77 -21.65
N ASP A 42 -5.19 -9.13 -20.47
CA ASP A 42 -3.76 -9.35 -20.29
C ASP A 42 -3.36 -10.72 -20.86
N HIS A 43 -2.93 -10.74 -22.13
CA HIS A 43 -2.30 -11.93 -22.73
C HIS A 43 -1.14 -12.43 -21.85
N GLU A 44 -1.07 -13.75 -21.61
CA GLU A 44 -0.12 -14.49 -20.79
C GLU A 44 1.36 -14.36 -21.24
N ASN A 45 1.94 -13.16 -21.28
CA ASN A 45 3.26 -12.99 -21.90
C ASN A 45 4.44 -12.83 -20.93
N THR A 46 4.24 -12.85 -19.61
CA THR A 46 5.32 -12.52 -18.65
C THR A 46 5.50 -13.51 -17.52
N THR A 47 5.63 -14.80 -17.83
CA THR A 47 6.30 -15.78 -16.95
C THR A 47 7.80 -15.81 -17.24
N ALA A 48 8.51 -14.72 -16.95
CA ALA A 48 9.96 -14.79 -16.79
C ALA A 48 10.27 -15.34 -15.39
N ALA A 49 11.31 -16.16 -15.26
CA ALA A 49 11.72 -16.81 -14.02
C ALA A 49 11.61 -15.87 -12.81
N ILE A 50 10.76 -16.23 -11.85
CA ILE A 50 10.47 -15.44 -10.64
C ILE A 50 11.76 -15.38 -9.79
N GLY A 51 12.60 -14.37 -10.04
CA GLY A 51 13.74 -14.09 -9.18
C GLY A 51 13.29 -13.61 -7.80
N SER A 52 14.15 -13.73 -6.77
CA SER A 52 13.81 -13.27 -5.40
C SER A 52 13.42 -11.78 -5.33
N HIS A 53 13.87 -10.95 -6.27
CA HIS A 53 13.47 -9.54 -6.37
C HIS A 53 12.02 -9.38 -6.85
N HIS A 54 11.57 -10.23 -7.77
CA HIS A 54 10.21 -10.23 -8.31
C HIS A 54 9.17 -10.49 -7.21
N ALA A 55 9.43 -11.48 -6.36
CA ALA A 55 8.57 -11.81 -5.23
C ALA A 55 8.38 -10.65 -4.24
N LYS A 56 9.47 -9.93 -3.93
CA LYS A 56 9.40 -8.74 -3.06
C LYS A 56 8.48 -7.67 -3.65
N TYR A 57 8.60 -7.36 -4.94
CA TYR A 57 7.80 -6.31 -5.57
C TYR A 57 6.35 -6.72 -5.80
N ALA A 58 6.07 -8.00 -6.05
CA ALA A 58 4.71 -8.52 -6.09
C ALA A 58 4.01 -8.40 -4.73
N LEU A 59 4.71 -8.74 -3.63
CA LEU A 59 4.17 -8.60 -2.29
C LEU A 59 4.00 -7.12 -1.88
N GLU A 60 4.97 -6.26 -2.22
CA GLU A 60 4.87 -4.81 -2.01
C GLU A 60 3.67 -4.22 -2.77
N SER A 61 3.44 -4.67 -4.02
CA SER A 61 2.26 -4.31 -4.81
C SER A 61 0.95 -4.74 -4.15
N TYR A 62 0.87 -6.00 -3.69
CA TYR A 62 -0.28 -6.52 -2.96
C TYR A 62 -0.64 -5.64 -1.74
N ILE A 63 0.35 -5.36 -0.89
CA ILE A 63 0.19 -4.52 0.30
C ILE A 63 -0.24 -3.11 -0.11
N SER A 64 0.45 -2.50 -1.07
CA SER A 64 0.15 -1.14 -1.54
C SER A 64 -1.29 -1.04 -2.04
N ARG A 65 -1.75 -1.97 -2.88
CA ARG A 65 -3.13 -1.96 -3.40
C ARG A 65 -4.16 -2.04 -2.29
N LYS A 66 -3.93 -2.84 -1.25
CA LYS A 66 -4.83 -2.96 -0.10
C LYS A 66 -4.90 -1.69 0.72
N PHE A 67 -3.76 -1.05 0.99
CA PHE A 67 -3.75 0.20 1.76
C PHE A 67 -4.37 1.39 1.02
N PHE A 68 -4.04 1.54 -0.27
CA PHE A 68 -4.51 2.65 -1.11
C PHE A 68 -5.90 2.43 -1.71
N HIS A 69 -6.55 1.30 -1.40
CA HIS A 69 -7.93 1.07 -1.83
C HIS A 69 -8.84 2.19 -1.33
N SER A 70 -9.59 2.82 -2.23
CA SER A 70 -10.49 3.94 -1.92
C SER A 70 -9.80 5.20 -1.39
N PHE A 71 -8.51 5.40 -1.68
CA PHE A 71 -7.77 6.59 -1.23
C PHE A 71 -8.38 7.91 -1.76
N ASP A 72 -9.09 7.86 -2.87
CA ASP A 72 -9.82 8.96 -3.50
C ASP A 72 -11.09 9.39 -2.75
N HIS A 73 -11.55 8.62 -1.76
CA HIS A 73 -12.67 9.00 -0.88
C HIS A 73 -12.18 9.66 0.41
N GLU A 74 -12.89 10.69 0.88
CA GLU A 74 -12.55 11.47 2.09
C GLU A 74 -12.44 10.66 3.40
N THR A 75 -12.98 9.44 3.41
CA THR A 75 -12.94 8.52 4.55
C THR A 75 -12.56 7.10 4.14
N PHE A 76 -11.95 6.89 2.96
CA PHE A 76 -11.70 5.55 2.40
C PHE A 76 -12.95 4.66 2.25
N TYR A 77 -14.13 5.26 2.06
CA TYR A 77 -15.44 4.59 2.16
C TYR A 77 -15.62 3.80 3.47
N MET A 78 -14.97 4.24 4.56
CA MET A 78 -15.16 3.58 5.84
C MET A 78 -16.52 3.91 6.45
N ASP A 79 -16.98 5.11 6.19
CA ASP A 79 -18.33 5.62 6.43
C ASP A 79 -18.86 6.24 5.13
N GLY A 80 -20.16 6.53 5.08
CA GLY A 80 -20.79 7.24 3.97
C GLY A 80 -20.70 8.76 4.10
N SER A 81 -19.71 9.29 4.83
CA SER A 81 -19.53 10.74 5.01
C SER A 81 -19.20 11.43 3.68
N LEU A 82 -19.76 12.63 3.51
CA LEU A 82 -19.45 13.57 2.43
C LEU A 82 -19.26 14.99 2.99
N SER A 83 -18.49 15.09 4.07
CA SER A 83 -18.24 16.34 4.81
C SER A 83 -17.58 17.40 3.94
N SER A 84 -16.73 17.00 3.01
CA SER A 84 -16.09 17.88 2.03
C SER A 84 -17.09 18.54 1.07
N LEU A 85 -18.25 17.93 0.80
CA LEU A 85 -19.29 18.52 -0.03
C LEU A 85 -20.10 19.58 0.72
N LEU A 86 -20.25 19.43 2.04
CA LEU A 86 -21.05 20.33 2.87
C LEU A 86 -20.27 21.59 3.25
N ASN A 87 -19.03 21.41 3.73
CA ASN A 87 -18.19 22.52 4.21
C ASN A 87 -16.72 22.29 3.79
N PRO A 88 -16.37 22.53 2.51
CA PRO A 88 -15.07 22.16 1.97
C PRO A 88 -13.90 22.83 2.72
N ASP A 89 -14.01 24.12 3.05
CA ASP A 89 -12.92 24.86 3.70
C ASP A 89 -12.68 24.39 5.15
N GLN A 90 -13.76 24.08 5.86
CA GLN A 90 -13.64 23.54 7.23
C GLN A 90 -13.05 22.14 7.19
N PHE A 91 -13.55 21.29 6.29
CA PHE A 91 -13.04 19.94 6.10
C PHE A 91 -11.52 19.92 5.82
N ARG A 92 -11.03 20.80 4.93
CA ARG A 92 -9.57 20.91 4.66
C ARG A 92 -8.77 21.32 5.90
N ARG A 93 -9.28 22.27 6.70
CA ARG A 93 -8.64 22.69 7.97
C ARG A 93 -8.63 21.56 9.00
N ASP A 94 -9.72 20.80 9.09
CA ASP A 94 -9.82 19.66 9.99
C ASP A 94 -8.84 18.56 9.59
N CYS A 95 -8.73 18.23 8.31
CA CYS A 95 -7.73 17.30 7.80
C CYS A 95 -6.30 17.73 8.14
N PHE A 96 -5.97 19.02 7.96
CA PHE A 96 -4.63 19.52 8.29
C PHE A 96 -4.34 19.48 9.80
N THR A 97 -5.36 19.80 10.62
CA THR A 97 -5.24 19.73 12.09
C THR A 97 -5.01 18.30 12.53
N GLN A 98 -5.84 17.36 12.07
CA GLN A 98 -5.67 15.93 12.33
C GLN A 98 -4.32 15.40 11.84
N PHE A 99 -3.83 15.88 10.68
CA PHE A 99 -2.50 15.52 10.18
C PHE A 99 -1.42 15.91 11.18
N ARG A 100 -1.44 17.16 11.66
CA ARG A 100 -0.45 17.66 12.63
C ARG A 100 -0.49 16.88 13.94
N ASP A 101 -1.68 16.65 14.46
CA ASP A 101 -1.88 15.95 15.74
C ASP A 101 -1.44 14.49 15.63
N MET A 102 -1.82 13.79 14.55
CA MET A 102 -1.45 12.39 14.34
C MET A 102 0.04 12.21 14.03
N ASN A 103 0.69 13.20 13.41
CA ASN A 103 2.10 13.11 13.04
C ASN A 103 3.00 12.96 14.28
N SER A 104 2.67 13.62 15.38
CA SER A 104 3.43 13.59 16.65
C SER A 104 3.15 12.39 17.56
N MET A 105 2.05 11.64 17.35
CA MET A 105 1.64 10.54 18.23
C MET A 105 2.23 9.19 17.82
N ASP A 106 2.61 8.32 18.76
CA ASP A 106 2.89 6.92 18.43
C ASP A 106 1.56 6.17 18.12
N PRO A 107 1.46 5.43 16.98
CA PRO A 107 0.22 4.77 16.61
C PRO A 107 -0.17 3.65 17.59
N THR A 108 0.78 3.02 18.28
CA THR A 108 0.51 1.98 19.28
C THR A 108 -0.08 2.58 20.56
N GLU A 109 0.49 3.69 21.02
CA GLU A 109 -0.02 4.43 22.18
C GLU A 109 -1.43 4.96 21.93
N LEU A 110 -1.65 5.61 20.77
CA LEU A 110 -2.97 6.11 20.39
C LEU A 110 -4.03 5.01 20.42
N LEU A 111 -3.75 3.87 19.80
CA LEU A 111 -4.69 2.75 19.73
C LEU A 111 -4.84 2.00 21.06
N GLY A 112 -3.91 2.19 22.00
CA GLY A 112 -4.07 1.75 23.38
C GLY A 112 -5.09 2.56 24.17
N ILE A 113 -5.32 3.83 23.80
CA ILE A 113 -6.26 4.74 24.46
C ILE A 113 -7.60 4.77 23.72
N MET A 114 -7.56 4.89 22.39
CA MET A 114 -8.73 5.03 21.53
C MET A 114 -8.72 3.98 20.40
N PRO A 115 -8.93 2.69 20.71
CA PRO A 115 -8.83 1.61 19.72
C PRO A 115 -9.85 1.74 18.58
N THR A 116 -11.00 2.36 18.82
CA THR A 116 -12.09 2.45 17.83
C THR A 116 -12.19 3.81 17.13
N CYS A 117 -11.19 4.68 17.26
CA CYS A 117 -11.11 5.94 16.50
C CYS A 117 -11.04 5.68 14.98
N GLN A 118 -11.23 6.71 14.15
CA GLN A 118 -11.20 6.56 12.69
C GLN A 118 -9.90 5.90 12.17
N PHE A 119 -8.74 6.25 12.75
CA PHE A 119 -7.47 5.60 12.43
C PHE A 119 -7.45 4.12 12.85
N GLY A 120 -8.03 3.77 14.00
CA GLY A 120 -8.15 2.39 14.45
C GLY A 120 -9.05 1.56 13.52
N GLN A 121 -10.20 2.11 13.13
CA GLN A 121 -11.09 1.48 12.16
C GLN A 121 -10.42 1.27 10.80
N PHE A 122 -9.65 2.26 10.34
CA PHE A 122 -8.80 2.14 9.15
C PHE A 122 -7.79 1.00 9.30
N CYS A 123 -7.07 0.94 10.41
CA CYS A 123 -6.10 -0.12 10.70
C CYS A 123 -6.77 -1.49 10.70
N SER A 124 -7.94 -1.64 11.31
CA SER A 124 -8.65 -2.92 11.36
C SER A 124 -9.11 -3.38 9.98
N LYS A 125 -9.75 -2.48 9.21
CA LYS A 125 -10.17 -2.78 7.83
C LYS A 125 -8.98 -3.16 6.95
N ARG A 126 -7.86 -2.45 7.06
CA ARG A 126 -6.65 -2.74 6.27
C ARG A 126 -5.99 -4.04 6.68
N TYR A 127 -5.83 -4.30 7.98
CA TYR A 127 -5.23 -5.53 8.46
C TYR A 127 -6.02 -6.75 8.00
N LEU A 128 -7.33 -6.78 8.22
CA LEU A 128 -8.18 -7.90 7.81
C LEU A 128 -8.23 -8.10 6.29
N SER A 129 -8.02 -7.02 5.51
CA SER A 129 -7.95 -7.12 4.04
C SER A 129 -6.62 -7.68 3.52
N ILE A 130 -5.54 -7.58 4.30
CA ILE A 130 -4.17 -8.00 3.97
C ILE A 130 -3.88 -9.39 4.58
N MET A 131 -4.30 -9.62 5.82
CA MET A 131 -4.04 -10.83 6.59
C MET A 131 -5.32 -11.68 6.62
N HIS A 132 -5.49 -12.51 5.61
CA HIS A 132 -6.56 -13.51 5.61
C HIS A 132 -6.35 -14.51 6.76
N PRO A 133 -7.40 -15.00 7.46
CA PRO A 133 -7.24 -15.94 8.58
C PRO A 133 -6.31 -17.12 8.27
N LYS A 134 -6.52 -17.83 7.14
CA LYS A 134 -5.62 -18.92 6.69
C LYS A 134 -4.16 -18.51 6.52
N MET A 135 -3.92 -17.27 6.08
CA MET A 135 -2.56 -16.74 5.96
C MET A 135 -1.97 -16.52 7.36
N GLU A 136 -2.73 -15.91 8.27
CA GLU A 136 -2.29 -15.65 9.63
C GLU A 136 -1.98 -16.94 10.40
N GLU A 137 -2.88 -17.92 10.37
CA GLU A 137 -2.70 -19.24 10.99
C GLU A 137 -1.45 -19.94 10.45
N SER A 138 -1.21 -19.87 9.14
CA SER A 138 -0.01 -20.46 8.56
C SER A 138 1.28 -19.73 8.94
N LEU A 139 1.23 -18.40 9.13
CA LEU A 139 2.41 -17.59 9.44
C LEU A 139 2.78 -17.57 10.92
N PHE A 140 1.79 -17.69 11.81
CA PHE A 140 1.98 -17.55 13.26
C PHE A 140 1.57 -18.78 14.06
N GLY A 141 0.81 -19.71 13.48
CA GLY A 141 0.28 -20.89 14.17
C GLY A 141 -1.01 -20.64 14.96
N ASP A 142 -1.54 -19.42 14.91
CA ASP A 142 -2.78 -19.01 15.58
C ASP A 142 -3.49 -17.88 14.79
N LEU A 143 -4.66 -17.48 15.29
CA LEU A 143 -5.50 -16.40 14.73
C LEU A 143 -5.69 -15.25 15.72
N GLU A 144 -4.80 -15.09 16.70
CA GLU A 144 -5.02 -14.18 17.81
C GLU A 144 -5.05 -12.73 17.36
N GLN A 145 -4.22 -12.34 16.38
CA GLN A 145 -4.22 -10.98 15.86
C GLN A 145 -5.53 -10.69 15.10
N ASN A 146 -5.99 -11.63 14.27
CA ASN A 146 -7.26 -11.54 13.55
C ASN A 146 -8.43 -11.34 14.50
N ARG A 147 -8.46 -12.16 15.56
CA ARG A 147 -9.53 -12.16 16.57
C ARG A 147 -9.56 -10.83 17.31
N LEU A 148 -8.40 -10.33 17.74
CA LEU A 148 -8.28 -9.03 18.40
C LEU A 148 -8.76 -7.90 17.47
N VAL A 149 -8.27 -7.88 16.23
CA VAL A 149 -8.61 -6.85 15.23
C VAL A 149 -10.10 -6.87 14.88
N SER A 150 -10.67 -8.07 14.70
CA SER A 150 -12.10 -8.24 14.41
C SER A 150 -12.98 -7.79 15.58
N ALA A 151 -12.49 -7.91 16.81
CA ALA A 151 -13.15 -7.40 18.01
C ALA A 151 -12.92 -5.90 18.25
N GLY A 152 -12.29 -5.18 17.31
CA GLY A 152 -12.01 -3.75 17.43
C GLY A 152 -10.81 -3.41 18.33
N ASN A 153 -9.97 -4.40 18.66
CA ASN A 153 -8.74 -4.21 19.43
C ASN A 153 -7.50 -4.25 18.53
N HIS A 154 -6.36 -3.79 19.04
CA HIS A 154 -5.11 -3.72 18.29
C HIS A 154 -4.01 -4.58 18.95
N PRO A 155 -3.45 -5.57 18.24
CA PRO A 155 -2.36 -6.39 18.75
C PRO A 155 -1.10 -5.57 19.08
N ARG A 156 -0.32 -6.03 20.08
CA ARG A 156 0.98 -5.44 20.44
C ARG A 156 2.18 -6.23 19.87
N SER A 157 1.94 -7.09 18.88
CA SER A 157 2.99 -7.89 18.27
C SER A 157 3.94 -7.01 17.46
N GLU A 158 5.20 -7.44 17.32
CA GLU A 158 6.18 -6.76 16.47
C GLU A 158 5.70 -6.64 15.02
N PHE A 159 5.02 -7.68 14.52
CA PHE A 159 4.44 -7.71 13.19
C PHE A 159 3.36 -6.64 13.01
N TYR A 160 2.44 -6.53 13.98
CA TYR A 160 1.41 -5.50 13.97
C TYR A 160 1.99 -4.09 14.09
N GLY A 161 3.05 -3.91 14.89
CA GLY A 161 3.77 -2.63 14.98
C GLY A 161 4.37 -2.19 13.64
N HIS A 162 4.94 -3.11 12.85
CA HIS A 162 5.42 -2.78 11.50
C HIS A 162 4.27 -2.44 10.54
N PHE A 163 3.15 -3.16 10.64
CA PHE A 163 1.92 -2.84 9.90
C PHE A 163 1.42 -1.43 10.25
N LEU A 164 1.36 -1.06 11.53
CA LEU A 164 0.91 0.27 11.99
C LEU A 164 1.77 1.41 11.45
N LYS A 165 3.08 1.20 11.28
CA LYS A 165 3.97 2.19 10.66
C LYS A 165 3.57 2.48 9.20
N VAL A 166 3.13 1.46 8.46
CA VAL A 166 2.61 1.64 7.09
C VAL A 166 1.26 2.34 7.13
N ALA A 167 0.35 1.85 7.98
CA ALA A 167 -0.98 2.41 8.13
C ALA A 167 -0.94 3.91 8.48
N LYS A 168 -0.14 4.29 9.48
CA LYS A 168 0.05 5.70 9.88
C LYS A 168 0.61 6.54 8.75
N ALA A 169 1.64 6.07 8.03
CA ALA A 169 2.24 6.84 6.95
C ALA A 169 1.24 7.13 5.82
N ILE A 170 0.35 6.18 5.51
CA ILE A 170 -0.68 6.33 4.48
C ILE A 170 -1.86 7.16 4.98
N TRP A 171 -2.25 7.00 6.24
CA TRP A 171 -3.27 7.83 6.89
C TRP A 171 -2.87 9.31 6.89
N LEU A 172 -1.63 9.62 7.28
CA LEU A 172 -1.09 10.98 7.22
C LEU A 172 -1.04 11.53 5.79
N LEU A 173 -0.66 10.69 4.82
CA LEU A 173 -0.66 11.09 3.42
C LEU A 173 -2.07 11.45 2.93
N HIS A 174 -3.09 10.70 3.37
CA HIS A 174 -4.48 10.94 3.02
C HIS A 174 -5.02 12.23 3.64
N LEU A 175 -4.82 12.43 4.95
CA LEU A 175 -5.16 13.69 5.62
C LEU A 175 -4.48 14.89 4.94
N LEU A 176 -3.19 14.77 4.61
CA LEU A 176 -2.48 15.83 3.91
C LEU A 176 -3.06 16.07 2.50
N ALA A 177 -3.34 15.02 1.73
CA ALA A 177 -3.93 15.15 0.40
C ALA A 177 -5.25 15.92 0.44
N PHE A 178 -6.15 15.54 1.35
CA PHE A 178 -7.45 16.18 1.52
C PHE A 178 -7.41 17.56 2.19
N SER A 179 -6.27 17.98 2.76
CA SER A 179 -6.08 19.34 3.26
C SER A 179 -5.69 20.35 2.16
N LEU A 180 -5.27 19.86 0.99
CA LEU A 180 -4.80 20.69 -0.11
C LEU A 180 -5.95 21.08 -1.06
N ASP A 181 -5.77 22.20 -1.75
CA ASP A 181 -6.69 22.68 -2.78
C ASP A 181 -5.92 23.10 -4.05
N PRO A 182 -6.08 22.41 -5.19
CA PRO A 182 -6.86 21.18 -5.35
C PRO A 182 -6.20 19.98 -4.65
N SER A 183 -7.01 18.99 -4.24
CA SER A 183 -6.51 17.72 -3.69
C SER A 183 -5.68 16.96 -4.75
N PRO A 184 -4.53 16.36 -4.38
CA PRO A 184 -3.73 15.58 -5.31
C PRO A 184 -4.49 14.37 -5.88
N THR A 185 -4.38 14.17 -7.19
CA THR A 185 -4.97 13.00 -7.84
C THR A 185 -4.01 11.81 -7.77
N MET A 186 -4.46 10.72 -7.16
CA MET A 186 -3.73 9.45 -7.16
C MET A 186 -3.84 8.75 -8.52
N PHE A 187 -2.75 8.19 -9.03
CA PHE A 187 -2.77 7.33 -10.20
C PHE A 187 -1.91 6.08 -9.98
N MET A 188 -2.22 5.01 -10.71
CA MET A 188 -1.45 3.76 -10.67
C MET A 188 -1.10 3.36 -12.10
N ALA A 189 0.10 2.81 -12.29
CA ALA A 189 0.47 2.24 -13.57
C ALA A 189 -0.34 0.97 -13.86
N THR A 190 -0.56 0.69 -15.14
CA THR A 190 -1.20 -0.55 -15.59
C THR A 190 -0.12 -1.55 -15.98
N LYS A 191 -0.30 -2.83 -15.65
CA LYS A 191 0.56 -3.90 -16.15
C LYS A 191 0.52 -3.91 -17.69
N GLY A 192 1.67 -4.17 -18.32
CA GLY A 192 1.81 -4.14 -19.78
C GLY A 192 1.98 -2.73 -20.39
N ALA A 193 1.71 -1.65 -19.64
CA ALA A 193 1.88 -0.30 -20.14
C ALA A 193 3.35 0.02 -20.43
N GLU A 194 3.60 0.88 -21.42
CA GLU A 194 4.94 1.38 -21.71
C GLU A 194 5.46 2.25 -20.56
N PHE A 195 6.75 2.13 -20.28
CA PHE A 195 7.38 2.92 -19.23
C PHE A 195 7.46 4.40 -19.63
N GLN A 196 6.86 5.27 -18.81
CA GLN A 196 6.91 6.73 -18.99
C GLN A 196 7.73 7.36 -17.85
N PRO A 197 8.99 7.76 -18.07
CA PRO A 197 9.87 8.24 -17.01
C PRO A 197 9.37 9.51 -16.31
N GLU A 198 8.47 10.27 -16.94
CA GLU A 198 7.82 11.46 -16.36
C GLU A 198 6.89 11.08 -15.19
N TYR A 199 6.17 9.96 -15.33
CA TYR A 199 5.14 9.50 -14.39
C TYR A 199 5.59 8.31 -13.54
N MET A 200 6.66 7.61 -13.93
CA MET A 200 7.05 6.33 -13.36
C MET A 200 8.53 6.29 -12.97
N GLU A 201 8.84 5.59 -11.89
CA GLU A 201 10.20 5.24 -11.49
C GLU A 201 10.34 3.73 -11.33
N ASN A 202 11.44 3.16 -11.84
CA ASN A 202 11.72 1.73 -11.65
C ASN A 202 12.19 1.46 -10.21
N VAL A 203 11.63 0.43 -9.58
CA VAL A 203 12.01 0.00 -8.22
C VAL A 203 13.29 -0.83 -8.20
N ALA A 204 13.66 -1.46 -9.31
CA ALA A 204 14.88 -2.22 -9.46
C ALA A 204 16.00 -1.32 -9.99
N ARG A 205 17.21 -1.47 -9.45
CA ARG A 205 18.40 -0.83 -10.02
C ARG A 205 18.87 -1.68 -11.19
N PHE A 206 18.95 -1.09 -12.38
CA PHE A 206 19.67 -1.73 -13.48
C PHE A 206 21.17 -1.63 -13.18
N SER A 207 21.89 -2.74 -13.31
CA SER A 207 23.35 -2.81 -13.13
C SER A 207 24.14 -2.18 -14.29
N GLY A 208 23.48 -1.55 -15.28
CA GLY A 208 24.09 -0.90 -16.44
C GLY A 208 23.71 0.58 -16.61
N ARG A 209 24.37 1.28 -17.55
CA ARG A 209 24.07 2.67 -17.92
C ARG A 209 22.77 2.75 -18.73
N GLY A 210 21.67 3.06 -18.06
CA GLY A 210 20.38 3.36 -18.68
C GLY A 210 19.38 2.21 -18.64
N LEU A 211 18.10 2.54 -18.79
CA LEU A 211 17.05 1.55 -18.97
C LEU A 211 17.18 0.94 -20.37
N PRO A 212 17.11 -0.41 -20.52
CA PRO A 212 17.02 -1.04 -21.83
C PRO A 212 15.82 -0.47 -22.62
N VAL A 213 15.94 -0.37 -23.94
CA VAL A 213 14.82 0.02 -24.81
C VAL A 213 13.76 -1.09 -24.79
N GLY A 214 12.48 -0.73 -24.90
CA GLY A 214 11.37 -1.70 -24.94
C GLY A 214 11.02 -2.30 -23.59
N GLN A 215 11.00 -1.50 -22.52
CA GLN A 215 10.53 -1.93 -21.20
C GLN A 215 9.04 -1.62 -21.01
N ILE A 216 8.31 -2.57 -20.44
CA ILE A 216 6.92 -2.42 -20.04
C ILE A 216 6.79 -2.62 -18.53
N VAL A 217 5.70 -2.13 -17.96
CA VAL A 217 5.34 -2.35 -16.56
C VAL A 217 5.01 -3.83 -16.35
N GLY A 218 5.87 -4.55 -15.64
CA GLY A 218 5.60 -5.92 -15.22
C GLY A 218 4.72 -5.96 -13.96
N ILE A 219 5.08 -5.14 -12.96
CA ILE A 219 4.30 -5.01 -11.71
C ILE A 219 4.12 -3.53 -11.37
N PRO A 220 2.89 -3.03 -11.23
CA PRO A 220 2.65 -1.74 -10.58
C PRO A 220 2.83 -1.88 -9.07
N VAL A 221 3.87 -1.26 -8.50
CA VAL A 221 4.28 -1.49 -7.10
C VAL A 221 3.60 -0.54 -6.13
N SER A 222 3.54 0.76 -6.43
CA SER A 222 2.84 1.73 -5.59
C SER A 222 2.36 2.92 -6.42
N PRO A 223 1.29 3.62 -6.01
CA PRO A 223 0.73 4.72 -6.79
C PRO A 223 1.68 5.92 -6.88
N GLY A 224 1.42 6.75 -7.88
CA GLY A 224 1.92 8.11 -8.01
C GLY A 224 0.83 9.13 -7.68
N PHE A 225 1.22 10.40 -7.61
CA PHE A 225 0.32 11.51 -7.31
C PHE A 225 0.60 12.68 -8.23
N LYS A 226 -0.45 13.30 -8.75
CA LYS A 226 -0.39 14.57 -9.48
C LYS A 226 -0.81 15.69 -8.54
N LEU A 227 0.09 16.64 -8.30
CA LEU A 227 -0.13 17.81 -7.45
C LEU A 227 -0.31 19.03 -8.37
N GLY A 228 -1.56 19.45 -8.55
CA GLY A 228 -1.90 20.51 -9.51
C GLY A 228 -1.53 20.14 -10.95
N SER A 229 -1.09 21.12 -11.74
CA SER A 229 -0.75 20.92 -13.16
C SER A 229 0.70 20.51 -13.42
N VAL A 230 1.63 20.79 -12.51
CA VAL A 230 3.08 20.76 -12.81
C VAL A 230 3.85 19.70 -12.00
N SER A 231 3.42 19.40 -10.78
CA SER A 231 4.20 18.54 -9.87
C SER A 231 3.71 17.10 -9.90
N ILE A 232 4.63 16.15 -10.12
CA ILE A 232 4.32 14.72 -10.15
C ILE A 232 5.19 13.99 -9.12
N ILE A 233 4.55 13.22 -8.26
CA ILE A 233 5.20 12.13 -7.52
C ILE A 233 5.02 10.86 -8.33
N LYS A 234 6.14 10.29 -8.80
CA LYS A 234 6.12 9.15 -9.72
C LYS A 234 5.53 7.90 -9.08
N ALA A 235 4.74 7.16 -9.85
CA ALA A 235 4.33 5.81 -9.52
C ALA A 235 5.56 4.89 -9.55
N ARG A 236 5.58 3.90 -8.66
CA ARG A 236 6.68 2.93 -8.61
C ARG A 236 6.28 1.70 -9.39
N VAL A 237 7.14 1.26 -10.30
CA VAL A 237 6.90 0.10 -11.17
C VAL A 237 8.11 -0.82 -11.17
N TYR A 238 7.88 -2.11 -11.31
CA TYR A 238 8.91 -3.08 -11.68
C TYR A 238 8.80 -3.34 -13.17
N LEU A 239 9.89 -3.12 -13.89
CA LEU A 239 9.94 -3.22 -15.34
C LEU A 239 10.41 -4.58 -15.82
N VAL A 240 9.87 -4.99 -16.96
CA VAL A 240 10.24 -6.22 -17.66
C VAL A 240 10.42 -5.91 -19.15
N PRO A 241 11.27 -6.67 -19.88
CA PRO A 241 11.35 -6.54 -21.34
C PRO A 241 10.00 -6.81 -22.00
N LYS A 242 9.63 -5.98 -22.98
CA LYS A 242 8.55 -6.24 -23.93
C LYS A 242 9.01 -7.43 -24.79
N LYS A 243 8.27 -8.53 -24.73
CA LYS A 243 8.48 -9.68 -25.63
C LYS A 243 7.89 -9.38 -27.00
#